data_AF-A0A5C7JHN5-F1
#
_entry.id   AF-A0A5C7JHN5-F1
#
_cell.length_a   1.000
_cell.length_b   1.000
_cell.length_c   1.000
_cell.angle_alpha   90.00
_cell.angle_beta   90.00
_cell.angle_gamma   90.00
#
_symmetry.space_group_name_H-M   'P 1'
#
loop_
_entity.id
_entity.type
_entity.pdbx_description
1 polymer ?
#
loop_
_entity_poly.entity_id
_entity_poly.type
_entity_poly.pdbx_seq_one_letter_code
_entity_poly.pdbx_strand_id
1 'polypeptide(L)'
;MKKITKLSVFDFDGTLVDTPLPEFGKKEYQEKTGKVWPFPGWWGRALSLDMSIFDMPTVPMVMTAYEKEKENPHTCMVMLTGRMVELRDNVKEILDAKELTFDEYHFNRGGSTETAKIKTMGKLLEKYPTVKSIEMWDDRIEHIPIFQAWGDNLVETGRLEDFTINVVPADRH
;
A
#
# COMPACT_ATOMS: atom_id res chain seq x y z
N MET A 1 25.83 7.22 7.22
CA MET A 1 24.44 6.80 6.91
C MET A 1 23.81 7.89 6.07
N LYS A 2 23.09 7.53 5.00
CA LYS A 2 22.36 8.50 4.17
C LYS A 2 21.22 9.10 5.00
N LYS A 3 21.03 10.42 4.92
CA LYS A 3 20.00 11.13 5.67
C LYS A 3 18.67 10.99 4.92
N ILE A 4 17.68 10.34 5.53
CA ILE A 4 16.33 10.22 4.96
C ILE A 4 15.58 11.54 5.18
N THR A 5 15.08 12.15 4.11
CA THR A 5 14.32 13.42 4.15
C THR A 5 12.91 13.30 3.61
N LYS A 6 12.58 12.20 2.92
CA LYS A 6 11.25 11.93 2.37
C LYS A 6 10.79 10.52 2.74
N LEU A 7 9.49 10.35 3.01
CA LEU A 7 8.82 9.04 2.96
C LEU A 7 7.97 8.97 1.70
N SER A 8 8.13 7.91 0.93
CA SER A 8 7.26 7.60 -0.22
C SER A 8 6.46 6.35 0.13
N VAL A 9 5.16 6.53 0.38
CA VAL A 9 4.28 5.52 0.99
C VAL A 9 3.30 4.98 -0.04
N PHE A 10 3.38 3.68 -0.31
CA PHE A 10 2.55 3.02 -1.31
C PHE A 10 1.61 2.02 -0.62
N ASP A 11 0.30 2.14 -0.84
CA ASP A 11 -0.62 1.04 -0.56
C ASP A 11 -0.37 -0.14 -1.52
N PHE A 12 -0.84 -1.34 -1.14
CA PHE A 12 -0.65 -2.54 -1.93
C PHE A 12 -1.82 -2.83 -2.88
N ASP A 13 -3.01 -3.10 -2.32
CA ASP A 13 -4.14 -3.70 -3.05
C ASP A 13 -4.74 -2.69 -4.03
N GLY A 14 -4.35 -2.85 -5.30
CA GLY A 14 -4.56 -2.05 -6.51
C GLY A 14 -4.12 -0.59 -6.43
N THR A 15 -3.15 -0.34 -5.57
CA THR A 15 -2.24 0.79 -5.70
C THR A 15 -0.96 0.32 -6.37
N LEU A 16 -0.18 -0.56 -5.73
CA LEU A 16 1.01 -1.14 -6.37
C LEU A 16 0.64 -2.26 -7.35
N VAL A 17 -0.27 -3.12 -6.92
CA VAL A 17 -0.61 -4.38 -7.61
C VAL A 17 -2.11 -4.48 -7.73
N ASP A 18 -2.64 -4.62 -8.94
CA ASP A 18 -4.07 -4.78 -9.19
C ASP A 18 -4.55 -6.16 -8.73
N THR A 19 -4.77 -6.27 -7.41
CA THR A 19 -5.27 -7.48 -6.78
C THR A 19 -6.78 -7.59 -6.99
N PRO A 20 -7.32 -8.80 -7.23
CA PRO A 20 -8.74 -9.01 -7.51
C PRO A 20 -9.64 -8.53 -6.37
N LEU A 21 -10.72 -7.84 -6.73
CA LEU A 21 -11.78 -7.47 -5.80
C LEU A 21 -12.66 -8.68 -5.45
N PRO A 22 -13.32 -8.69 -4.28
CA PRO A 22 -14.14 -9.83 -3.85
C PRO A 22 -15.27 -10.20 -4.80
N GLU A 23 -15.83 -9.24 -5.54
CA GLU A 23 -16.93 -9.50 -6.46
C GLU A 23 -16.50 -10.32 -7.67
N PHE A 24 -15.39 -9.93 -8.29
CA PHE A 24 -14.87 -10.54 -9.52
C PHE A 24 -13.96 -11.72 -9.23
N GLY A 25 -13.07 -11.59 -8.24
CA GLY A 25 -12.15 -12.65 -7.87
C GLY A 25 -12.87 -13.92 -7.38
N LYS A 26 -14.04 -13.82 -6.75
CA LYS A 26 -14.81 -15.03 -6.39
C LYS A 26 -15.36 -15.77 -7.61
N LYS A 27 -15.76 -15.03 -8.66
CA LYS A 27 -16.22 -15.60 -9.94
C LYS A 27 -15.04 -16.26 -10.66
N GLU A 28 -13.94 -15.52 -10.81
CA GLU A 28 -12.71 -16.02 -11.43
C GLU A 28 -12.16 -17.27 -10.72
N TYR A 29 -12.17 -17.28 -9.38
CA TYR A 29 -11.81 -18.46 -8.59
C TYR A 29 -12.66 -19.67 -8.98
N GLN A 30 -13.98 -19.49 -9.10
CA GLN A 30 -14.88 -20.58 -9.48
C GLN A 30 -14.65 -21.05 -10.91
N GLU A 31 -14.42 -20.13 -11.84
CA GLU A 31 -14.14 -20.44 -13.24
C GLU A 31 -12.83 -21.22 -13.39
N LYS A 32 -11.76 -20.80 -12.70
CA LYS A 32 -10.44 -21.41 -12.80
C LYS A 32 -10.29 -22.72 -12.01
N THR A 33 -10.97 -22.85 -10.88
CA THR A 33 -10.81 -24.01 -9.99
C THR A 33 -11.98 -24.99 -10.01
N GLY A 34 -13.13 -24.61 -10.58
CA GLY A 34 -14.38 -25.36 -10.51
C GLY A 34 -15.05 -25.38 -9.13
N LYS A 35 -14.54 -24.60 -8.16
CA LYS A 35 -15.02 -24.60 -6.78
C LYS A 35 -15.58 -23.24 -6.40
N VAL A 36 -16.67 -23.21 -5.63
CA VAL A 36 -17.15 -21.96 -5.02
C VAL A 36 -16.14 -21.49 -3.98
N TRP A 37 -15.99 -20.17 -3.84
CA TRP A 37 -15.13 -19.56 -2.84
C TRP A 37 -15.45 -20.10 -1.42
N PRO A 38 -14.48 -20.73 -0.73
CA PRO A 38 -14.78 -21.54 0.46
C PRO A 38 -14.85 -20.72 1.77
N PHE A 39 -14.60 -19.41 1.72
CA PHE A 39 -14.50 -18.57 2.91
C PHE A 39 -15.55 -17.45 2.95
N PRO A 40 -15.98 -17.01 4.14
CA PRO A 40 -16.88 -15.85 4.25
C PRO A 40 -16.19 -14.53 3.87
N GLY A 41 -14.88 -14.41 4.13
CA GLY A 41 -14.08 -13.21 3.86
C GLY A 41 -13.16 -13.36 2.64
N TRP A 42 -12.67 -12.22 2.15
CA TRP A 42 -11.74 -12.11 1.01
C TRP A 42 -10.35 -11.62 1.45
N TRP A 43 -10.28 -10.37 1.92
CA TRP A 43 -9.04 -9.65 2.24
C TRP A 43 -8.12 -10.31 3.27
N GLY A 44 -8.67 -11.16 4.15
CA GLY A 44 -7.92 -11.90 5.16
C GLY A 44 -7.49 -13.31 4.73
N ARG A 45 -7.56 -13.66 3.44
CA ARG A 45 -7.28 -15.01 2.95
C ARG A 45 -6.08 -15.03 2.00
N ALA A 46 -5.10 -15.86 2.30
CA ALA A 46 -3.94 -16.10 1.43
C ALA A 46 -4.37 -16.56 0.03
N LEU A 47 -5.47 -17.32 -0.07
CA LEU A 47 -6.02 -17.75 -1.35
C LEU A 47 -6.43 -16.59 -2.26
N SER A 48 -6.74 -15.40 -1.72
CA SER A 48 -7.04 -14.22 -2.55
C SER A 48 -5.79 -13.53 -3.11
N LEU A 49 -4.60 -14.07 -2.80
CA LEU A 49 -3.27 -13.60 -3.19
C LEU A 49 -2.52 -14.70 -3.97
N ASP A 50 -3.22 -15.74 -4.42
CA ASP A 50 -2.64 -16.85 -5.15
C ASP A 50 -2.41 -16.47 -6.62
N MET A 51 -1.15 -16.19 -6.98
CA MET A 51 -0.75 -15.82 -8.34
C MET A 51 -0.89 -16.97 -9.37
N SER A 52 -1.13 -18.21 -8.93
CA SER A 52 -1.47 -19.30 -9.86
C SER A 52 -2.94 -19.26 -10.29
N ILE A 53 -3.79 -18.59 -9.52
CA ILE A 53 -5.20 -18.42 -9.81
C ILE A 53 -5.43 -17.06 -10.45
N PHE A 54 -4.91 -15.98 -9.87
CA PHE A 54 -5.24 -14.62 -10.27
C PHE A 54 -4.10 -13.97 -11.03
N ASP A 55 -4.42 -13.31 -12.15
CA ASP A 55 -3.49 -12.35 -12.73
C ASP A 55 -3.54 -11.07 -11.88
N MET A 56 -2.37 -10.54 -11.54
CA MET A 56 -2.24 -9.42 -10.61
C MET A 56 -1.21 -8.43 -11.15
N PRO A 57 -1.47 -7.71 -12.26
CA PRO A 57 -0.50 -6.81 -12.86
C PRO A 57 -0.14 -5.64 -11.92
N THR A 58 1.00 -4.99 -12.15
CA THR A 58 1.31 -3.71 -11.48
C THR A 58 0.49 -2.57 -12.08
N VAL A 59 0.17 -1.56 -11.28
CA VAL A 59 -0.56 -0.38 -11.77
C VAL A 59 0.41 0.61 -12.45
N PRO A 60 0.32 0.86 -13.78
CA PRO A 60 1.37 1.57 -14.52
C PRO A 60 1.66 3.00 -14.04
N MET A 61 0.64 3.74 -13.64
CA MET A 61 0.83 5.11 -13.14
C MET A 61 1.62 5.14 -11.82
N VAL A 62 1.42 4.13 -10.96
CA VAL A 62 2.13 4.03 -9.69
C VAL A 62 3.57 3.55 -9.92
N MET A 63 3.81 2.69 -10.91
CA MET A 63 5.17 2.25 -11.25
C MET A 63 6.05 3.41 -11.72
N THR A 64 5.50 4.35 -12.50
CA THR A 64 6.24 5.57 -12.88
C THR A 64 6.70 6.36 -11.66
N ALA A 65 5.83 6.51 -10.64
CA ALA A 65 6.18 7.19 -9.41
C ALA A 65 7.16 6.37 -8.55
N TYR A 66 6.96 5.06 -8.46
CA TYR A 66 7.82 4.14 -7.71
C TYR A 66 9.27 4.19 -8.21
N GLU A 67 9.50 4.07 -9.53
CA GLU A 67 10.86 4.11 -10.08
C GLU A 67 11.54 5.46 -9.85
N LYS A 68 10.80 6.57 -10.04
CA LYS A 68 11.30 7.92 -9.74
C LYS A 68 11.74 8.05 -8.28
N GLU A 69 10.96 7.54 -7.34
CA GLU A 69 11.25 7.64 -5.92
C GLU A 69 12.39 6.71 -5.49
N LYS A 70 12.48 5.51 -6.09
CA LYS A 70 13.53 4.52 -5.84
C LYS A 70 14.93 5.01 -6.22
N GLU A 71 15.03 5.87 -7.24
CA GLU A 71 16.30 6.50 -7.64
C GLU A 71 16.82 7.50 -6.60
N ASN A 72 15.97 8.02 -5.71
CA ASN A 72 16.35 9.05 -4.75
C ASN A 72 16.94 8.44 -3.47
N PRO A 73 18.26 8.63 -3.20
CA PRO A 73 18.92 8.04 -2.03
C PRO A 73 18.50 8.66 -0.67
N HIS A 74 17.69 9.72 -0.69
CA HIS A 74 17.14 10.40 0.50
C HIS A 74 15.67 10.07 0.75
N THR A 75 15.06 9.24 -0.10
CA THR A 75 13.71 8.71 0.07
C THR A 75 13.79 7.36 0.80
N CYS A 76 12.92 7.18 1.79
CA CYS A 76 12.61 5.86 2.35
C CYS A 76 11.35 5.34 1.66
N MET A 77 11.49 4.21 0.98
CA MET A 77 10.41 3.53 0.27
C MET A 77 9.60 2.68 1.26
N VAL A 78 8.31 2.97 1.41
CA VAL A 78 7.45 2.33 2.41
C VAL A 78 6.27 1.66 1.71
N MET A 79 6.12 0.34 1.88
CA MET A 79 4.88 -0.36 1.56
C MET A 79 4.02 -0.42 2.82
N LEU A 80 2.79 0.09 2.72
CA LEU A 80 1.86 0.21 3.85
C LEU A 80 0.47 -0.27 3.44
N THR A 81 0.14 -1.52 3.79
CA THR A 81 -1.09 -2.19 3.35
C THR A 81 -2.10 -2.42 4.47
N GLY A 82 -3.37 -2.44 4.09
CA GLY A 82 -4.47 -2.94 4.93
C GLY A 82 -4.48 -4.47 5.13
N ARG A 83 -3.69 -5.23 4.36
CA ARG A 83 -3.55 -6.69 4.56
C ARG A 83 -3.01 -6.99 5.96
N MET A 84 -3.60 -8.03 6.56
CA MET A 84 -3.20 -8.51 7.87
C MET A 84 -1.77 -9.06 7.85
N VAL A 85 -1.05 -8.89 8.95
CA VAL A 85 0.37 -9.27 9.07
C VAL A 85 0.63 -10.76 8.81
N GLU A 86 -0.37 -11.61 9.02
CA GLU A 86 -0.34 -13.04 8.72
C GLU A 86 -0.22 -13.33 7.22
N LEU A 87 -0.58 -12.37 6.34
CA LEU A 87 -0.44 -12.46 4.89
C LEU A 87 0.87 -11.86 4.37
N ARG A 88 1.80 -11.51 5.27
CA ARG A 88 3.08 -10.88 4.91
C ARG A 88 3.82 -11.64 3.83
N ASP A 89 3.94 -12.95 3.98
CA ASP A 89 4.77 -13.75 3.09
C ASP A 89 4.13 -13.81 1.69
N ASN A 90 2.80 -13.92 1.61
CA ASN A 90 2.08 -13.86 0.33
C ASN A 90 2.24 -12.51 -0.38
N VAL A 91 2.11 -11.40 0.35
CA VAL A 91 2.31 -10.06 -0.22
C VAL A 91 3.75 -9.88 -0.70
N LYS A 92 4.73 -10.33 0.09
CA LYS A 92 6.14 -10.23 -0.31
C LYS A 92 6.47 -11.09 -1.52
N GLU A 93 5.93 -12.30 -1.61
CA GLU A 93 6.10 -13.15 -2.79
C GLU A 93 5.59 -12.47 -4.07
N ILE A 94 4.45 -11.79 -4.00
CA ILE A 94 3.92 -11.01 -5.12
C ILE A 94 4.83 -9.83 -5.48
N LEU A 95 5.33 -9.10 -4.47
CA LEU A 95 6.23 -7.96 -4.69
C LEU A 95 7.57 -8.42 -5.29
N ASP A 96 8.12 -9.53 -4.79
CA ASP A 96 9.37 -10.11 -5.27
C ASP A 96 9.23 -10.60 -6.72
N ALA A 97 8.11 -11.25 -7.06
CA ALA A 97 7.80 -11.65 -8.44
C ALA A 97 7.65 -10.46 -9.41
N LYS A 98 7.49 -9.25 -8.86
CA LYS A 98 7.38 -7.98 -9.60
C LYS A 98 8.63 -7.10 -9.47
N GLU A 99 9.68 -7.62 -8.83
CA GLU A 99 10.93 -6.91 -8.57
C GLU A 99 10.74 -5.61 -7.76
N LEU A 100 9.67 -5.54 -6.97
CA LEU A 100 9.34 -4.40 -6.12
C LEU A 100 9.91 -4.60 -4.71
N THR A 101 10.78 -3.68 -4.31
CA THR A 101 11.46 -3.70 -3.01
C THR A 101 11.22 -2.40 -2.25
N PHE A 102 11.22 -2.49 -0.92
CA PHE A 102 10.95 -1.37 -0.01
C PHE A 102 11.93 -1.40 1.16
N ASP A 103 12.20 -0.24 1.75
CA ASP A 103 12.98 -0.12 2.99
C ASP A 103 12.15 -0.56 4.20
N GLU A 104 10.84 -0.32 4.14
CA GLU A 104 9.89 -0.63 5.21
C GLU A 104 8.65 -1.37 4.67
N TYR A 105 8.24 -2.40 5.39
CA TYR A 105 7.03 -3.18 5.09
C TYR A 105 6.10 -3.16 6.30
N HIS A 106 4.93 -2.55 6.13
CA HIS A 106 3.95 -2.40 7.20
C HIS A 106 2.61 -3.00 6.83
N PHE A 107 2.13 -3.86 7.73
CA PHE A 107 0.90 -4.61 7.60
C PHE A 107 -0.06 -4.24 8.72
N ASN A 108 -1.34 -4.43 8.47
CA ASN A 108 -2.36 -4.27 9.48
C ASN A 108 -2.21 -5.34 10.58
N ARG A 109 -2.41 -4.94 11.84
CA ARG A 109 -2.41 -5.83 13.02
C ARG A 109 -3.78 -5.90 13.70
N GLY A 110 -4.83 -5.44 13.02
CA GLY A 110 -6.20 -5.33 13.51
C GLY A 110 -6.63 -3.89 13.73
N GLY A 111 -7.95 -3.63 13.62
CA GLY A 111 -8.56 -2.30 13.70
C GLY A 111 -8.87 -1.67 12.34
N SER A 112 -9.31 -0.41 12.35
CA SER A 112 -9.60 0.35 11.12
C SER A 112 -8.30 0.68 10.37
N THR A 113 -8.36 0.67 9.05
CA THR A 113 -7.16 0.64 8.20
C THR A 113 -6.46 2.00 8.21
N GLU A 114 -7.22 3.08 8.07
CA GLU A 114 -6.74 4.46 8.02
C GLU A 114 -6.07 4.90 9.33
N THR A 115 -6.67 4.59 10.49
CA THR A 115 -6.08 4.91 11.80
C THR A 115 -4.77 4.14 12.02
N ALA A 116 -4.71 2.86 11.62
CA ALA A 116 -3.49 2.07 11.71
C ALA A 116 -2.38 2.61 10.81
N LYS A 117 -2.73 3.07 9.60
CA LYS A 117 -1.80 3.70 8.66
C LYS A 117 -1.23 5.00 9.21
N ILE A 118 -2.07 5.92 9.71
CA ILE A 118 -1.63 7.17 10.34
C ILE A 118 -0.68 6.91 11.51
N LYS A 119 -1.03 5.98 12.40
CA LYS A 119 -0.16 5.60 13.53
C LYS A 119 1.19 5.07 13.07
N THR A 120 1.21 4.32 11.97
CA THR A 120 2.46 3.77 11.41
C THR A 120 3.32 4.88 10.81
N MET A 121 2.74 5.80 10.04
CA MET A 121 3.45 6.95 9.50
C MET A 121 4.01 7.85 10.62
N GLY A 122 3.26 8.06 11.71
CA GLY A 122 3.76 8.78 12.89
C GLY A 122 5.01 8.12 13.51
N LYS A 123 5.00 6.80 13.67
CA LYS A 123 6.18 6.05 14.15
C LYS A 123 7.36 6.13 13.19
N LEU A 124 7.11 6.16 11.88
CA LEU A 124 8.15 6.37 10.89
C LEU A 124 8.74 7.78 11.00
N LEU A 125 7.94 8.80 11.27
CA LEU A 125 8.41 10.16 11.53
C LEU A 125 9.23 10.29 12.83
N GLU A 126 8.96 9.45 13.83
CA GLU A 126 9.79 9.33 15.04
C GLU A 126 11.12 8.62 14.72
N LYS A 127 11.07 7.53 13.93
CA LYS A 127 12.25 6.77 13.49
C LYS A 127 13.16 7.59 12.57
N TYR A 128 12.57 8.41 11.71
CA TYR A 128 13.24 9.26 10.74
C TYR A 128 12.95 10.74 11.04
N PRO A 129 13.53 11.31 12.11
CA PRO A 129 13.23 12.67 12.56
C PRO A 129 13.64 13.75 11.54
N THR A 130 14.49 13.39 10.57
CA THR A 130 14.93 14.28 9.50
C THR A 130 14.00 14.33 8.29
N VAL A 131 12.96 13.49 8.25
CA VAL A 131 11.93 13.55 7.21
C VAL A 131 11.23 14.90 7.25
N LYS A 132 11.10 15.53 6.08
CA LYS A 132 10.45 16.81 5.85
C LYS A 132 9.25 16.69 4.93
N SER A 133 9.14 15.64 4.12
CA SER A 133 7.96 15.43 3.29
C SER A 133 7.48 13.99 3.30
N ILE A 134 6.17 13.83 3.12
CA ILE A 134 5.54 12.53 2.84
C ILE A 134 4.78 12.68 1.53
N GLU A 135 5.00 11.73 0.62
CA GLU A 135 4.14 11.54 -0.54
C GLU A 135 3.55 10.14 -0.48
N MET A 136 2.25 10.01 -0.72
CA MET A 136 1.57 8.73 -0.64
C MET A 136 0.63 8.45 -1.79
N TRP A 137 0.43 7.17 -2.09
CA TRP A 137 -0.48 6.66 -3.11
C TRP A 137 -1.47 5.68 -2.46
N ASP A 138 -2.76 5.90 -2.68
CA ASP A 138 -3.84 5.06 -2.16
C ASP A 138 -5.03 5.13 -3.13
N ASP A 139 -5.73 4.02 -3.32
CA ASP A 139 -6.91 3.90 -4.18
C ASP A 139 -8.24 4.16 -3.47
N ARG A 140 -8.23 4.15 -2.13
CA ARG A 140 -9.46 4.24 -1.33
C ARG A 140 -9.85 5.69 -1.11
N ILE A 141 -10.73 6.18 -1.99
CA ILE A 141 -11.25 7.55 -2.00
C ILE A 141 -11.74 7.99 -0.62
N GLU A 142 -12.36 7.10 0.15
CA GLU A 142 -12.87 7.39 1.49
C GLU A 142 -11.77 7.71 2.53
N HIS A 143 -10.54 7.21 2.34
CA HIS A 143 -9.43 7.47 3.24
C HIS A 143 -8.69 8.78 2.90
N ILE A 144 -8.76 9.22 1.64
CA ILE A 144 -8.03 10.39 1.13
C ILE A 144 -8.23 11.65 1.99
N PRO A 145 -9.46 12.09 2.31
CA PRO A 145 -9.64 13.30 3.13
C PRO A 145 -9.10 13.14 4.56
N ILE A 146 -9.06 11.93 5.10
CA ILE A 146 -8.53 11.64 6.43
C ILE A 146 -7.00 11.79 6.44
N PHE A 147 -6.33 11.24 5.43
CA PHE A 147 -4.88 11.38 5.28
C PHE A 147 -4.47 12.81 4.97
N GLN A 148 -5.21 13.50 4.09
CA GLN A 148 -4.95 14.91 3.79
C GLN A 148 -5.05 15.77 5.05
N ALA A 149 -6.12 15.64 5.83
CA ALA A 149 -6.29 16.41 7.07
C ALA A 149 -5.16 16.14 8.09
N TRP A 150 -4.72 14.89 8.21
CA TRP A 150 -3.59 14.53 9.08
C TRP A 150 -2.27 15.15 8.58
N GLY A 151 -1.99 15.05 7.28
CA GLY A 151 -0.81 15.60 6.65
C GLY A 151 -0.74 17.13 6.73
N ASP A 152 -1.85 17.81 6.42
CA ASP A 152 -1.98 19.26 6.51
C ASP A 152 -1.68 19.75 7.93
N ASN A 153 -2.19 19.08 8.95
CA ASN A 153 -1.89 19.43 10.33
C ASN A 153 -0.38 19.33 10.66
N LEU A 154 0.31 18.34 10.11
CA LEU A 154 1.76 18.22 10.28
C LEU A 154 2.54 19.32 9.55
N VAL A 155 2.03 19.81 8.41
CA VAL A 155 2.60 20.95 7.70
C VAL A 155 2.35 22.25 8.48
N GLU A 156 1.12 22.49 8.91
CA GLU A 156 0.72 23.67 9.69
C GLU A 156 1.52 23.80 11.00
N THR A 157 1.79 22.68 11.67
CA THR A 157 2.58 22.65 12.91
C THR A 157 4.10 22.68 12.66
N GLY A 158 4.54 22.70 11.40
CA GLY A 158 5.95 22.74 11.01
C GLY A 158 6.70 21.42 11.21
N ARG A 159 6.00 20.31 11.48
CA ARG A 159 6.63 18.98 11.53
C ARG A 159 7.07 18.57 10.13
N LEU A 160 6.25 18.79 9.12
CA LEU A 160 6.57 18.58 7.71
C LEU A 160 6.64 19.93 6.98
N GLU A 161 7.41 19.96 5.91
CA GLU A 161 7.43 21.04 4.93
C GLU A 161 6.38 20.79 3.83
N ASP A 162 6.08 19.52 3.53
CA ASP A 162 5.12 19.13 2.50
C ASP A 162 4.43 17.79 2.81
N PHE A 163 3.17 17.66 2.40
CA PHE A 163 2.42 16.41 2.40
C PHE A 163 1.57 16.32 1.13
N THR A 164 1.72 15.23 0.40
CA THR A 164 0.95 14.97 -0.83
C THR A 164 0.32 13.58 -0.79
N ILE A 165 -0.96 13.49 -1.16
CA ILE A 165 -1.64 12.23 -1.42
C ILE A 165 -2.14 12.17 -2.87
N ASN A 166 -1.68 11.16 -3.58
CA ASN A 166 -2.05 10.87 -4.96
C ASN A 166 -3.14 9.80 -4.96
N VAL A 167 -4.33 10.15 -5.46
CA VAL A 167 -5.43 9.20 -5.64
C VAL A 167 -5.11 8.30 -6.83
N VAL A 168 -5.10 6.99 -6.60
CA VAL A 168 -4.98 5.99 -7.68
C VAL A 168 -6.39 5.62 -8.13
N PRO A 169 -6.80 5.92 -9.37
CA PRO A 169 -8.13 5.59 -9.85
C PRO A 169 -8.35 4.07 -9.79
N ALA A 170 -9.40 3.67 -9.08
CA ALA A 170 -9.84 2.29 -9.02
C ALA A 170 -10.74 1.97 -10.23
N ASP A 171 -10.21 2.05 -11.45
CA ASP A 171 -10.85 1.42 -12.61
C ASP A 171 -10.60 -0.10 -12.51
N ARG A 172 -11.19 -0.72 -11.47
CA ARG A 172 -10.98 -2.14 -11.16
C ARG A 172 -12.10 -2.99 -11.71
N HIS A 173 -11.70 -4.03 -12.44
CA HIS A 173 -12.58 -5.04 -13.02
C HIS A 173 -12.80 -6.23 -12.09
#